data_AF-U7NFJ3-F1
#
_entry.id   AF-U7NFJ3-F1
#
_cell.length_a   1.000
_cell.length_b   1.000
_cell.length_c   1.000
_cell.angle_alpha   90.00
_cell.angle_beta   90.00
_cell.angle_gamma   90.00
#
_symmetry.space_group_name_H-M   'P 1'
#
loop_
_entity.id
_entity.type
_entity.pdbx_description
1 polymer ?
#
loop_
_entity_poly.entity_id
_entity_poly.type
_entity_poly.pdbx_seq_one_letter_code
_entity_poly.pdbx_strand_id
1 'polypeptide(L)'
;MMGRNMQIQDSSEITWPLARVMRWIYQQADSSQTQFHYPGKTPQSDNFIYERNLENARNWVRGESMPSLPGLLSNFSQSIRGREVGIRDDPDLVKSTPLLLLVARVSTAICREIHETYGLEILTQLTNDCSDLARSLKPEITEFKSEIMNAKGTEDLSEIDAHTWDNAYAQYMRFFYFKKHEASETLKRLRAASPANPFKPPVIHALTEKLGRYPVISELYPIAQAKRWHVTEDFKQLLLRGLDIKNNPATNTSDSEELKQDLHSHDLEDQLSWLASWIDAAIAYRSEDYSAAMDLFEQAFEQAKYRAGRAQYKLVNQYLEACAKNNQKRRFKKGVEWARYLGISIRWLRDKEPTEENLDFVFMMLSRATYPQL
;
A
#
# COMPACT_ATOMS: atom_id res chain seq x y z
N MET A 1 -8.65 -28.87 25.04
CA MET A 1 -8.53 -29.53 23.73
C MET A 1 -9.24 -28.65 22.70
N MET A 2 -8.51 -28.18 21.68
CA MET A 2 -8.92 -27.50 20.43
C MET A 2 -8.01 -26.29 20.17
N GLY A 3 -6.76 -26.59 19.79
CA GLY A 3 -6.09 -25.78 18.78
C GLY A 3 -6.77 -26.07 17.46
N ARG A 4 -7.45 -25.07 16.87
CA ARG A 4 -7.76 -25.11 15.44
C ARG A 4 -6.63 -24.43 14.72
N ASN A 5 -5.76 -25.28 14.17
CA ASN A 5 -4.85 -24.94 13.09
C ASN A 5 -5.60 -24.15 12.03
N MET A 6 -5.06 -23.00 11.67
CA MET A 6 -5.46 -22.22 10.52
C MET A 6 -5.01 -22.99 9.27
N GLN A 7 -5.79 -23.99 8.86
CA GLN A 7 -5.66 -24.57 7.53
C GLN A 7 -6.23 -23.57 6.54
N ILE A 8 -5.33 -22.89 5.84
CA ILE A 8 -5.65 -22.24 4.57
C ILE A 8 -5.92 -23.41 3.62
N GLN A 9 -7.19 -23.68 3.35
CA GLN A 9 -7.59 -24.61 2.29
C GLN A 9 -7.13 -24.04 0.94
N ASP A 10 -6.56 -24.91 0.12
CA ASP A 10 -6.24 -24.71 -1.29
C ASP A 10 -7.46 -24.22 -2.09
N SER A 11 -7.65 -22.90 -2.14
CA SER A 11 -8.41 -22.24 -3.19
C SER A 11 -7.68 -20.95 -3.55
N SER A 12 -7.45 -20.73 -4.83
CA SER A 12 -6.90 -19.49 -5.40
C SER A 12 -7.82 -18.27 -5.21
N GLU A 13 -8.86 -18.39 -4.38
CA GLU A 13 -9.92 -17.41 -4.22
C GLU A 13 -9.73 -16.63 -2.91
N ILE A 14 -9.50 -15.33 -3.04
CA ILE A 14 -9.32 -14.42 -1.91
C ILE A 14 -10.62 -14.31 -1.11
N THR A 15 -10.61 -14.72 0.16
CA THR A 15 -11.73 -14.45 1.06
C THR A 15 -11.57 -13.06 1.69
N TRP A 16 -12.40 -12.11 1.26
CA TRP A 16 -12.39 -10.73 1.76
C TRP A 16 -12.82 -10.61 3.23
N PRO A 17 -12.25 -9.66 4.01
CA PRO A 17 -12.60 -9.46 5.42
C PRO A 17 -14.10 -9.29 5.70
N LEU A 18 -14.81 -8.54 4.84
CA LEU A 18 -16.26 -8.33 4.97
C LEU A 18 -17.02 -9.65 4.86
N ALA A 19 -16.74 -10.46 3.83
CA ALA A 19 -17.37 -11.76 3.65
C ALA A 19 -17.11 -12.69 4.85
N ARG A 20 -15.88 -12.67 5.38
CA ARG A 20 -15.50 -13.43 6.58
C ARG A 20 -16.30 -13.01 7.81
N VAL A 21 -16.41 -11.71 8.07
CA VAL A 21 -17.16 -11.18 9.23
C VAL A 21 -18.65 -11.43 9.09
N MET A 22 -19.24 -11.27 7.89
CA MET A 22 -20.64 -11.62 7.66
C MET A 22 -20.92 -13.09 7.97
N ARG A 23 -20.07 -14.01 7.46
CA ARG A 23 -20.17 -15.45 7.77
C ARG A 23 -20.02 -15.74 9.26
N TRP A 24 -19.12 -15.05 9.95
CA TRP A 24 -18.95 -15.19 11.39
C TRP A 24 -20.20 -14.72 12.16
N ILE A 25 -20.81 -13.59 11.78
CA ILE A 25 -22.07 -13.11 12.40
C ILE A 25 -23.18 -14.16 12.25
N TYR A 26 -23.30 -14.78 11.06
CA TYR A 26 -24.28 -15.84 10.84
C TYR A 26 -24.04 -17.04 11.75
N GLN A 27 -22.78 -17.46 11.91
CA GLN A 27 -22.39 -18.54 12.83
C GLN A 27 -22.69 -18.21 14.29
N GLN A 28 -22.41 -16.98 14.75
CA GLN A 28 -22.72 -16.57 16.12
C GLN A 28 -24.23 -16.51 16.38
N ALA A 29 -25.00 -16.16 15.36
CA ALA A 29 -26.46 -16.17 15.40
C ALA A 29 -27.07 -17.57 15.23
N ASP A 30 -26.27 -18.63 15.06
CA ASP A 30 -26.73 -19.98 14.74
C ASP A 30 -27.74 -20.02 13.57
N SER A 31 -27.45 -19.24 12.52
CA SER A 31 -28.33 -19.08 11.36
C SER A 31 -27.55 -19.21 10.06
N SER A 32 -28.21 -19.74 9.02
CA SER A 32 -27.70 -19.61 7.65
C SER A 32 -27.86 -18.17 7.14
N GLN A 33 -27.10 -17.78 6.11
CA GLN A 33 -27.28 -16.48 5.44
C GLN A 33 -28.72 -16.27 4.98
N THR A 34 -29.35 -17.30 4.41
CA THR A 34 -30.74 -17.26 3.95
C THR A 34 -31.70 -16.99 5.09
N GLN A 35 -31.63 -17.79 6.16
CA GLN A 35 -32.53 -17.62 7.32
C GLN A 35 -32.25 -16.32 8.08
N PHE A 36 -31.02 -15.81 8.03
CA PHE A 36 -30.68 -14.55 8.69
C PHE A 36 -31.33 -13.36 7.99
N HIS A 37 -31.24 -13.31 6.66
CA HIS A 37 -31.74 -12.16 5.89
C HIS A 37 -33.18 -12.32 5.40
N TYR A 38 -33.67 -13.56 5.34
CA TYR A 38 -35.04 -13.92 4.98
C TYR A 38 -35.52 -15.08 5.86
N PRO A 39 -35.90 -14.79 7.13
CA PRO A 39 -36.45 -15.77 8.05
C PRO A 39 -37.71 -16.42 7.46
N GLY A 40 -37.82 -17.75 7.56
CA GLY A 40 -39.01 -18.48 7.11
C GLY A 40 -39.21 -18.50 5.58
N LYS A 41 -38.17 -18.22 4.78
CA LYS A 41 -38.27 -18.26 3.31
C LYS A 41 -38.80 -19.61 2.82
N THR A 42 -39.94 -19.60 2.14
CA THR A 42 -40.54 -20.73 1.42
C THR A 42 -40.73 -20.35 -0.05
N PRO A 43 -41.01 -21.30 -0.96
CA PRO A 43 -41.32 -20.97 -2.36
C PRO A 43 -42.52 -20.01 -2.52
N GLN A 44 -43.40 -19.92 -1.52
CA GLN A 44 -44.60 -19.08 -1.51
C GLN A 44 -44.43 -17.78 -0.71
N SER A 45 -43.30 -17.58 -0.01
CA SER A 45 -43.09 -16.36 0.76
C SER A 45 -42.82 -15.18 -0.17
N ASP A 46 -43.58 -14.10 -0.02
CA ASP A 46 -43.41 -12.84 -0.77
C ASP A 46 -43.13 -11.69 0.21
N ASN A 47 -41.84 -11.41 0.42
CA ASN A 47 -41.38 -10.27 1.19
C ASN A 47 -40.21 -9.61 0.47
N PHE A 48 -40.55 -8.59 -0.32
CA PHE A 48 -39.60 -7.82 -1.13
C PHE A 48 -38.40 -7.27 -0.33
N ILE A 49 -38.60 -6.87 0.93
CA ILE A 49 -37.53 -6.31 1.76
C ILE A 49 -36.52 -7.41 2.12
N TYR A 50 -36.98 -8.57 2.56
CA TYR A 50 -36.12 -9.70 2.93
C TYR A 50 -35.43 -10.33 1.73
N GLU A 51 -36.12 -10.40 0.60
CA GLU A 51 -35.51 -10.84 -0.65
C GLU A 51 -34.36 -9.94 -1.08
N ARG A 52 -34.59 -8.62 -1.10
CA ARG A 52 -33.56 -7.63 -1.42
C ARG A 52 -32.40 -7.68 -0.42
N ASN A 53 -32.67 -7.88 0.87
CA ASN A 53 -31.62 -7.99 1.89
C ASN A 53 -30.75 -9.23 1.68
N LEU A 54 -31.36 -10.37 1.34
CA LEU A 54 -30.65 -11.61 1.03
C LEU A 54 -29.83 -11.51 -0.26
N GLU A 55 -30.38 -10.92 -1.32
CA GLU A 55 -29.66 -10.72 -2.59
C GLU A 55 -28.43 -9.84 -2.40
N ASN A 56 -28.60 -8.69 -1.73
CA ASN A 56 -27.50 -7.81 -1.36
C ASN A 56 -26.42 -8.56 -0.57
N ALA A 57 -26.81 -9.33 0.44
CA ALA A 57 -25.87 -10.09 1.26
C ALA A 57 -25.10 -11.14 0.44
N ARG A 58 -25.74 -11.80 -0.54
CA ARG A 58 -25.08 -12.75 -1.46
C ARG A 58 -24.02 -12.05 -2.30
N ASN A 59 -24.36 -10.91 -2.88
CA ASN A 59 -23.44 -10.13 -3.73
C ASN A 59 -22.22 -9.66 -2.93
N TRP A 60 -22.41 -9.24 -1.68
CA TRP A 60 -21.31 -8.79 -0.81
C TRP A 60 -20.42 -9.94 -0.34
N VAL A 61 -21.00 -11.12 -0.04
CA VAL A 61 -20.22 -12.31 0.37
C VAL A 61 -19.38 -12.87 -0.78
N ARG A 62 -19.87 -12.79 -2.02
CA ARG A 62 -19.12 -13.15 -3.23
C ARG A 62 -18.09 -12.09 -3.63
N GLY A 63 -18.19 -10.89 -3.06
CA GLY A 63 -17.31 -9.78 -3.38
C GLY A 63 -17.62 -9.09 -4.71
N GLU A 64 -18.76 -9.38 -5.34
CA GLU A 64 -19.18 -8.77 -6.61
C GLU A 64 -19.40 -7.26 -6.49
N SER A 65 -19.80 -6.77 -5.31
CA SER A 65 -19.98 -5.35 -5.03
C SER A 65 -19.58 -4.99 -3.60
N MET A 66 -19.16 -3.74 -3.40
CA MET A 66 -18.84 -3.20 -2.07
C MET A 66 -20.01 -2.35 -1.57
N PRO A 67 -20.62 -2.67 -0.42
CA PRO A 67 -21.80 -1.95 0.06
C PRO A 67 -21.50 -0.51 0.47
N SER A 68 -22.49 0.38 0.41
CA SER A 68 -22.43 1.61 1.21
C SER A 68 -22.53 1.27 2.70
N LEU A 69 -21.87 2.04 3.58
CA LEU A 69 -21.96 1.80 5.02
C LEU A 69 -23.42 1.87 5.54
N PRO A 70 -24.24 2.88 5.16
CA PRO A 70 -25.65 2.91 5.57
C PRO A 70 -26.44 1.69 5.08
N GLY A 71 -26.20 1.24 3.85
CA GLY A 71 -26.86 0.07 3.27
C GLY A 71 -26.51 -1.22 4.01
N LEU A 72 -25.23 -1.41 4.33
CA LEU A 72 -24.75 -2.57 5.09
C LEU A 72 -25.38 -2.62 6.50
N LEU A 73 -25.34 -1.50 7.22
CA LEU A 73 -25.87 -1.42 8.59
C LEU A 73 -27.39 -1.56 8.63
N SER A 74 -28.10 -0.95 7.68
CA SER A 74 -29.55 -1.07 7.57
C SER A 74 -29.99 -2.50 7.27
N ASN A 75 -29.31 -3.17 6.33
CA ASN A 75 -29.59 -4.57 5.98
C ASN A 75 -29.45 -5.47 7.21
N PHE A 76 -28.30 -5.43 7.90
CA PHE A 76 -28.09 -6.27 9.09
C PHE A 76 -29.04 -5.91 10.24
N SER A 77 -29.30 -4.62 10.47
CA SER A 77 -30.20 -4.18 11.53
C SER A 77 -31.64 -4.62 11.29
N GLN A 78 -32.13 -4.57 10.04
CA GLN A 78 -33.45 -5.08 9.66
C GLN A 78 -33.52 -6.59 9.82
N SER A 79 -32.49 -7.31 9.38
CA SER A 79 -32.40 -8.76 9.52
C SER A 79 -32.32 -9.22 10.97
N ILE A 80 -31.66 -8.47 11.85
CA ILE A 80 -31.66 -8.72 13.30
C ILE A 80 -33.05 -8.47 13.91
N ARG A 81 -33.73 -7.37 13.55
CA ARG A 81 -35.07 -7.05 14.05
C ARG A 81 -36.16 -8.01 13.56
N GLY A 82 -35.98 -8.58 12.37
CA GLY A 82 -36.94 -9.50 11.75
C GLY A 82 -36.85 -10.96 12.20
N ARG A 83 -35.99 -11.28 13.18
CA ARG A 83 -35.79 -12.67 13.63
C ARG A 83 -37.02 -13.20 14.38
N GLU A 84 -37.50 -14.37 13.97
CA GLU A 84 -38.54 -15.12 14.68
C GLU A 84 -37.97 -15.88 15.90
N VAL A 85 -38.87 -16.35 16.77
CA VAL A 85 -38.59 -17.19 17.95
C VAL A 85 -37.79 -18.43 17.53
N GLY A 86 -36.52 -18.54 17.95
CA GLY A 86 -35.66 -19.71 17.68
C GLY A 86 -34.23 -19.39 17.24
N ILE A 87 -33.95 -18.15 16.80
CA ILE A 87 -32.59 -17.66 16.59
C ILE A 87 -32.03 -17.21 17.95
N ARG A 88 -30.78 -17.58 18.28
CA ARG A 88 -30.15 -17.17 19.53
C ARG A 88 -30.16 -15.65 19.66
N ASP A 89 -30.83 -15.16 20.69
CA ASP A 89 -30.83 -13.74 21.02
C ASP A 89 -29.57 -13.46 21.85
N ASP A 90 -28.57 -12.88 21.20
CA ASP A 90 -27.31 -12.48 21.81
C ASP A 90 -27.23 -10.94 21.78
N PRO A 91 -27.56 -10.26 22.90
CA PRO A 91 -27.54 -8.81 22.99
C PRO A 91 -26.17 -8.20 22.65
N ASP A 92 -25.09 -8.91 22.94
CA ASP A 92 -23.73 -8.44 22.70
C ASP A 92 -23.37 -8.55 21.21
N LEU A 93 -23.84 -9.61 20.53
CA LEU A 93 -23.72 -9.70 19.08
C LEU A 93 -24.47 -8.56 18.38
N VAL A 94 -25.68 -8.21 18.84
CA VAL A 94 -26.45 -7.09 18.27
C VAL A 94 -25.72 -5.76 18.45
N LYS A 95 -25.20 -5.49 19.65
CA LYS A 95 -24.44 -4.26 19.96
C LYS A 95 -23.12 -4.17 19.20
N SER A 96 -22.42 -5.29 19.02
CA SER A 96 -21.09 -5.32 18.36
C SER A 96 -21.14 -5.37 16.84
N THR A 97 -22.24 -5.88 16.24
CA THR A 97 -22.39 -6.06 14.79
C THR A 97 -22.04 -4.80 13.98
N PRO A 98 -22.53 -3.59 14.30
CA PRO A 98 -22.20 -2.39 13.52
C PRO A 98 -20.70 -2.09 13.44
N LEU A 99 -19.99 -2.25 14.57
CA LEU A 99 -18.54 -2.01 14.64
C LEU A 99 -17.79 -3.07 13.82
N LEU A 100 -18.15 -4.34 13.97
CA LEU A 100 -17.54 -5.45 13.22
C LEU A 100 -17.69 -5.24 11.71
N LEU A 101 -18.89 -4.87 11.25
CA LEU A 101 -19.18 -4.61 9.85
C LEU A 101 -18.43 -3.38 9.32
N LEU A 102 -18.34 -2.31 10.11
CA LEU A 102 -17.56 -1.12 9.76
C LEU A 102 -16.10 -1.46 9.54
N VAL A 103 -15.46 -2.11 10.52
CA VAL A 103 -14.05 -2.50 10.44
C VAL A 103 -13.83 -3.42 9.25
N ALA A 104 -14.67 -4.45 9.07
CA ALA A 104 -14.53 -5.40 7.98
C ALA A 104 -14.69 -4.75 6.59
N ARG A 105 -15.61 -3.78 6.46
CA ARG A 105 -15.80 -3.01 5.23
C ARG A 105 -14.57 -2.17 4.91
N VAL A 106 -14.05 -1.43 5.89
CA VAL A 106 -12.83 -0.60 5.71
C VAL A 106 -11.64 -1.48 5.36
N SER A 107 -11.42 -2.57 6.09
CA SER A 107 -10.35 -3.53 5.80
C SER A 107 -10.49 -4.13 4.39
N THR A 108 -11.71 -4.46 3.95
CA THR A 108 -11.93 -4.97 2.59
C THR A 108 -11.58 -3.94 1.52
N ALA A 109 -11.98 -2.69 1.71
CA ALA A 109 -11.64 -1.61 0.78
C ALA A 109 -10.11 -1.43 0.67
N ILE A 110 -9.41 -1.37 1.82
CA ILE A 110 -7.95 -1.26 1.85
C ILE A 110 -7.28 -2.46 1.17
N CYS A 111 -7.71 -3.70 1.49
CA CYS A 111 -7.13 -4.89 0.89
C CYS A 111 -7.35 -4.98 -0.62
N ARG A 112 -8.50 -4.51 -1.12
CA ARG A 112 -8.76 -4.43 -2.57
C ARG A 112 -7.85 -3.44 -3.27
N GLU A 113 -7.71 -2.24 -2.73
CA GLU A 113 -6.82 -1.21 -3.27
C GLU A 113 -5.36 -1.72 -3.36
N ILE A 114 -4.90 -2.39 -2.30
CA ILE A 114 -3.56 -3.01 -2.28
C ILE A 114 -3.45 -4.10 -3.34
N HIS A 115 -4.44 -4.98 -3.45
CA HIS A 115 -4.44 -6.05 -4.43
C HIS A 115 -4.47 -5.54 -5.88
N GLU A 116 -5.30 -4.54 -6.16
CA GLU A 116 -5.42 -3.93 -7.49
C GLU A 116 -4.15 -3.18 -7.90
N THR A 117 -3.47 -2.53 -6.94
CA THR A 117 -2.26 -1.74 -7.21
C THR A 117 -0.98 -2.57 -7.23
N TYR A 118 -0.84 -3.52 -6.30
CA TYR A 118 0.42 -4.21 -6.01
C TYR A 118 0.36 -5.74 -6.14
N GLY A 119 -0.83 -6.30 -6.40
CA GLY A 119 -1.02 -7.74 -6.58
C GLY A 119 -1.15 -8.56 -5.29
N LEU A 120 -1.46 -9.85 -5.47
CA LEU A 120 -1.74 -10.80 -4.39
C LEU A 120 -0.54 -11.08 -3.49
N GLU A 121 0.67 -11.07 -4.04
CA GLU A 121 1.90 -11.34 -3.27
C GLU A 121 2.10 -10.28 -2.17
N ILE A 122 2.01 -9.01 -2.52
CA ILE A 122 2.15 -7.90 -1.57
C ILE A 122 1.01 -7.91 -0.55
N LEU A 123 -0.24 -8.16 -0.97
CA LEU A 123 -1.36 -8.28 -0.05
C LEU A 123 -1.14 -9.41 0.98
N THR A 124 -0.66 -10.57 0.52
CA THR A 124 -0.38 -11.73 1.38
C THR A 124 0.71 -11.40 2.39
N GLN A 125 1.80 -10.79 1.93
CA GLN A 125 2.90 -10.38 2.78
C GLN A 125 2.45 -9.39 3.87
N LEU A 126 1.73 -8.33 3.51
CA LEU A 126 1.24 -7.33 4.47
C LEU A 126 0.26 -7.95 5.48
N THR A 127 -0.60 -8.86 5.04
CA THR A 127 -1.54 -9.56 5.92
C THR A 127 -0.81 -10.43 6.95
N ASN A 128 0.26 -11.11 6.54
CA ASN A 128 1.11 -11.90 7.42
C ASN A 128 1.84 -10.99 8.43
N ASP A 129 2.43 -9.89 7.96
CA ASP A 129 3.14 -8.92 8.80
C ASP A 129 2.21 -8.33 9.88
N CYS A 130 0.99 -7.92 9.51
CA CYS A 130 -0.01 -7.44 10.46
C CYS A 130 -0.45 -8.54 11.45
N SER A 131 -0.60 -9.78 10.98
CA SER A 131 -0.98 -10.92 11.83
C SER A 131 0.09 -11.23 12.88
N ASP A 132 1.36 -11.14 12.49
CA ASP A 132 2.50 -11.37 13.38
C ASP A 132 2.60 -10.28 14.45
N LEU A 133 2.43 -9.02 14.07
CA LEU A 133 2.36 -7.90 15.00
C LEU A 133 1.20 -8.08 15.99
N ALA A 134 -0.01 -8.36 15.50
CA ALA A 134 -1.18 -8.61 16.35
C ALA A 134 -0.97 -9.77 17.32
N ARG A 135 -0.35 -10.88 16.86
CA ARG A 135 -0.03 -12.02 17.72
C ARG A 135 0.96 -11.66 18.82
N SER A 136 1.96 -10.82 18.50
CA SER A 136 2.93 -10.36 19.48
C SER A 136 2.36 -9.38 20.51
N LEU A 137 1.30 -8.65 20.18
CA LEU A 137 0.59 -7.74 21.10
C LEU A 137 -0.30 -8.50 22.11
N LYS A 138 -0.74 -9.72 21.79
CA LYS A 138 -1.68 -10.47 22.64
C LYS A 138 -1.18 -10.68 24.09
N PRO A 139 0.08 -11.06 24.36
CA PRO A 139 0.59 -11.19 25.72
C PRO A 139 0.52 -9.87 26.52
N GLU A 140 0.82 -8.74 25.88
CA GLU A 140 0.76 -7.40 26.49
C GLU A 140 -0.67 -7.06 26.95
N ILE A 141 -1.67 -7.32 26.09
CA ILE A 141 -3.08 -7.11 26.43
C ILE A 141 -3.53 -8.05 27.55
N THR A 142 -3.07 -9.31 27.53
CA THR A 142 -3.38 -10.29 28.58
C THR A 142 -2.79 -9.88 29.93
N GLU A 143 -1.54 -9.43 29.95
CA GLU A 143 -0.85 -8.90 31.14
C GLU A 143 -1.66 -7.75 31.74
N PHE A 144 -1.95 -6.72 30.93
CA PHE A 144 -2.77 -5.57 31.35
C PHE A 144 -4.11 -5.99 31.98
N LYS A 145 -4.85 -6.88 31.29
CA LYS A 145 -6.14 -7.38 31.79
C LYS A 145 -5.97 -8.13 33.11
N SER A 146 -4.92 -8.94 33.24
CA SER A 146 -4.68 -9.70 34.48
C SER A 146 -4.33 -8.80 35.65
N GLU A 147 -3.53 -7.75 35.44
CA GLU A 147 -3.14 -6.81 36.49
C GLU A 147 -4.34 -6.02 37.03
N ILE A 148 -5.20 -5.52 36.14
CA ILE A 148 -6.37 -4.74 36.57
C ILE A 148 -7.41 -5.61 37.29
N MET A 149 -7.62 -6.85 36.81
CA MET A 149 -8.49 -7.84 37.47
C MET A 149 -7.97 -8.17 38.88
N ASN A 150 -6.66 -8.44 39.01
CA ASN A 150 -6.04 -8.72 40.30
C ASN A 150 -6.11 -7.53 41.26
N ALA A 151 -5.87 -6.31 40.77
CA ALA A 151 -5.93 -5.10 41.60
C ALA A 151 -7.34 -4.80 42.14
N LYS A 152 -8.38 -5.26 41.43
CA LYS A 152 -9.78 -5.08 41.81
C LYS A 152 -10.40 -6.29 42.50
N GLY A 153 -9.73 -7.44 42.46
CA GLY A 153 -10.23 -8.69 43.02
C GLY A 153 -11.45 -9.24 42.28
N THR A 154 -11.53 -9.03 40.97
CA THR A 154 -12.61 -9.53 40.10
C THR A 154 -12.06 -10.40 38.97
N GLU A 155 -12.86 -11.35 38.50
CA GLU A 155 -12.59 -12.13 37.29
C GLU A 155 -13.37 -11.60 36.07
N ASP A 156 -14.26 -10.63 36.27
CA ASP A 156 -15.07 -10.03 35.21
C ASP A 156 -14.66 -8.58 34.95
N LEU A 157 -14.12 -8.32 33.75
CA LEU A 157 -13.75 -6.97 33.30
C LEU A 157 -14.96 -6.02 33.22
N SER A 158 -16.19 -6.54 33.11
CA SER A 158 -17.39 -5.72 33.06
C SER A 158 -17.72 -5.04 34.40
N GLU A 159 -17.18 -5.55 35.51
CA GLU A 159 -17.32 -4.96 36.85
C GLU A 159 -16.40 -3.75 37.07
N ILE A 160 -15.47 -3.50 36.14
CA ILE A 160 -14.51 -2.41 36.24
C ILE A 160 -15.17 -1.13 35.73
N ASP A 161 -15.32 -0.14 36.62
CA ASP A 161 -15.85 1.17 36.26
C ASP A 161 -14.93 1.93 35.28
N ALA A 162 -15.51 2.81 34.48
CA ALA A 162 -14.80 3.54 33.44
C ALA A 162 -13.63 4.37 33.99
N HIS A 163 -13.77 4.99 35.17
CA HIS A 163 -12.71 5.81 35.76
C HIS A 163 -11.51 4.98 36.18
N THR A 164 -11.75 3.83 36.81
CA THR A 164 -10.70 2.85 37.12
C THR A 164 -10.01 2.36 35.84
N TRP A 165 -10.79 1.99 34.83
CA TRP A 165 -10.26 1.52 33.55
C TRP A 165 -9.35 2.57 32.90
N ASP A 166 -9.79 3.81 32.81
CA ASP A 166 -9.05 4.90 32.18
C ASP A 166 -7.74 5.20 32.92
N ASN A 167 -7.77 5.20 34.25
CA ASN A 167 -6.56 5.39 35.07
C ASN A 167 -5.56 4.24 34.88
N ALA A 168 -6.03 2.99 34.92
CA ALA A 168 -5.19 1.80 34.72
C ALA A 168 -4.59 1.79 33.31
N TYR A 169 -5.41 2.10 32.30
CA TYR A 169 -4.96 2.24 30.91
C TYR A 169 -3.90 3.33 30.77
N ALA A 170 -4.09 4.51 31.36
CA ALA A 170 -3.10 5.59 31.28
C ALA A 170 -1.75 5.20 31.91
N GLN A 171 -1.77 4.52 33.06
CA GLN A 171 -0.56 4.01 33.71
C GLN A 171 0.12 2.92 32.88
N TYR A 172 -0.65 1.95 32.40
CA TYR A 172 -0.15 0.88 31.54
C TYR A 172 0.46 1.43 30.25
N MET A 173 -0.19 2.40 29.61
CA MET A 173 0.34 3.04 28.40
C MET A 173 1.67 3.74 28.68
N ARG A 174 1.82 4.41 29.84
CA ARG A 174 3.11 5.01 30.23
C ARG A 174 4.21 3.96 30.38
N PHE A 175 3.92 2.84 31.03
CA PHE A 175 4.84 1.71 31.16
C PHE A 175 5.19 1.09 29.81
N PHE A 176 4.17 0.84 28.98
CA PHE A 176 4.32 0.32 27.63
C PHE A 176 5.21 1.22 26.75
N TYR A 177 5.00 2.55 26.78
CA TYR A 177 5.85 3.49 26.06
C TYR A 177 7.28 3.51 26.57
N PHE A 178 7.48 3.34 27.88
CA PHE A 178 8.82 3.17 28.44
C PHE A 178 9.51 1.92 27.86
N LYS A 179 8.84 0.76 27.84
CA LYS A 179 9.38 -0.48 27.24
C LYS A 179 9.75 -0.27 25.77
N LYS A 180 8.88 0.39 25.00
CA LYS A 180 9.11 0.70 23.59
C LYS A 180 10.30 1.65 23.38
N HIS A 181 10.42 2.70 24.21
CA HIS A 181 11.55 3.62 24.15
C HIS A 181 12.86 2.92 24.51
N GLU A 182 12.89 2.09 25.55
CA GLU A 182 14.07 1.31 25.94
C GLU A 182 14.48 0.32 24.82
N ALA A 183 13.51 -0.34 24.19
CA ALA A 183 13.76 -1.20 23.04
C ALA A 183 14.39 -0.42 21.88
N SER A 184 13.82 0.74 21.52
CA SER A 184 14.33 1.61 20.45
C SER A 184 15.77 2.05 20.71
N GLU A 185 16.06 2.56 21.92
CA GLU A 185 17.42 2.99 22.29
C GLU A 185 18.42 1.83 22.30
N THR A 186 18.01 0.67 22.78
CA THR A 186 18.86 -0.53 22.78
C THR A 186 19.17 -0.98 21.36
N LEU A 187 18.16 -1.03 20.47
CA LEU A 187 18.34 -1.39 19.06
C LEU A 187 19.25 -0.39 18.32
N LYS A 188 19.15 0.92 18.61
CA LYS A 188 20.08 1.93 18.07
C LYS A 188 21.52 1.68 18.51
N ARG A 189 21.75 1.39 19.80
CA ARG A 189 23.10 1.06 20.32
C ARG A 189 23.67 -0.20 19.69
N LEU A 190 22.85 -1.25 19.54
CA LEU A 190 23.24 -2.48 18.85
C LEU A 190 23.63 -2.21 17.39
N ARG A 191 22.88 -1.35 16.71
CA ARG A 191 23.20 -0.90 15.34
C ARG A 191 24.51 -0.16 15.24
N ALA A 192 24.79 0.75 16.17
CA ALA A 192 26.04 1.49 16.21
C ALA A 192 27.25 0.59 16.53
N ALA A 193 27.07 -0.38 17.44
CA ALA A 193 28.14 -1.27 17.87
C ALA A 193 28.52 -2.34 16.83
N SER A 194 27.57 -2.80 16.00
CA SER A 194 27.83 -3.79 14.96
C SER A 194 27.02 -3.51 13.68
N PRO A 195 27.45 -2.53 12.85
CA PRO A 195 26.68 -2.10 11.68
C PRO A 195 26.36 -3.23 10.69
N ALA A 196 27.29 -4.17 10.51
CA ALA A 196 27.14 -5.27 9.56
C ALA A 196 26.11 -6.33 10.02
N ASN A 197 26.01 -6.60 11.33
CA ASN A 197 25.07 -7.59 11.86
C ASN A 197 24.58 -7.24 13.28
N PRO A 198 23.71 -6.21 13.40
CA PRO A 198 23.38 -5.64 14.71
C PRO A 198 22.31 -6.43 15.49
N PHE A 199 21.50 -7.25 14.81
CA PHE A 199 20.30 -7.88 15.40
C PHE A 199 20.45 -9.41 15.46
N LYS A 200 21.48 -9.87 16.17
CA LYS A 200 21.71 -11.32 16.35
C LYS A 200 20.52 -11.96 17.08
N PRO A 201 19.99 -13.12 16.63
CA PRO A 201 18.80 -13.73 17.23
C PRO A 201 18.83 -13.91 18.75
N PRO A 202 19.94 -14.35 19.39
CA PRO A 202 20.00 -14.49 20.85
C PRO A 202 19.85 -13.15 21.59
N VAL A 203 20.37 -12.06 21.02
CA VAL A 203 20.29 -10.72 21.60
C VAL A 203 18.87 -10.20 21.52
N ILE A 204 18.22 -10.39 20.37
CA ILE A 204 16.81 -10.01 20.20
C ILE A 204 15.91 -10.84 21.12
N HIS A 205 16.16 -12.13 21.25
CA HIS A 205 15.42 -12.99 22.18
C HIS A 205 15.51 -12.47 23.63
N ALA A 206 16.72 -12.22 24.13
CA ALA A 206 16.91 -11.68 25.47
C ALA A 206 16.22 -10.32 25.66
N LEU A 207 16.24 -9.47 24.63
CA LEU A 207 15.53 -8.19 24.67
C LEU A 207 14.00 -8.38 24.70
N THR A 208 13.46 -9.34 23.96
CA THR A 208 12.02 -9.66 23.98
C THR A 208 11.57 -10.30 25.29
N GLU A 209 12.43 -11.08 25.97
CA GLU A 209 12.14 -11.61 27.30
C GLU A 209 12.11 -10.48 28.34
N LYS A 210 13.01 -9.49 28.21
CA LYS A 210 13.10 -8.37 29.15
C LYS A 210 11.97 -7.35 28.98
N LEU A 211 11.68 -6.95 27.74
CA LEU A 211 10.81 -5.80 27.44
C LEU A 211 9.45 -6.20 26.85
N GLY A 212 9.20 -7.50 26.69
CA GLY A 212 8.05 -8.00 25.96
C GLY A 212 8.28 -8.03 24.45
N ARG A 213 7.57 -8.95 23.78
CA ARG A 213 7.78 -9.22 22.36
C ARG A 213 7.34 -8.05 21.48
N TYR A 214 6.17 -7.47 21.73
CA TYR A 214 5.63 -6.41 20.87
C TYR A 214 6.44 -5.11 20.91
N PRO A 215 6.88 -4.58 22.08
CA PRO A 215 7.74 -3.40 22.13
C PRO A 215 9.01 -3.54 21.28
N VAL A 216 9.62 -4.72 21.25
CA VAL A 216 10.84 -4.97 20.47
C VAL A 216 10.55 -5.19 18.99
N ILE A 217 9.59 -6.05 18.65
CA ILE A 217 9.28 -6.38 17.25
C ILE A 217 8.71 -5.17 16.51
N SER A 218 7.90 -4.34 17.16
CA SER A 218 7.35 -3.12 16.54
C SER A 218 8.42 -2.08 16.18
N GLU A 219 9.57 -2.07 16.87
CA GLU A 219 10.73 -1.22 16.53
C GLU A 219 11.65 -1.86 15.48
N LEU A 220 11.77 -3.20 15.49
CA LEU A 220 12.52 -3.94 14.46
C LEU A 220 11.82 -3.91 13.10
N TYR A 221 10.49 -3.89 13.08
CA TYR A 221 9.71 -3.97 11.86
C TYR A 221 10.02 -2.84 10.86
N PRO A 222 9.99 -1.55 11.23
CA PRO A 222 10.42 -0.47 10.32
C PRO A 222 11.86 -0.62 9.82
N ILE A 223 12.76 -1.17 10.64
CA ILE A 223 14.17 -1.36 10.25
C ILE A 223 14.29 -2.48 9.21
N ALA A 224 13.54 -3.57 9.37
CA ALA A 224 13.47 -4.65 8.39
C ALA A 224 12.80 -4.20 7.08
N GLN A 225 11.72 -3.44 7.17
CA GLN A 225 11.06 -2.87 5.98
C GLN A 225 11.98 -1.85 5.28
N ALA A 226 12.66 -0.96 6.02
CA ALA A 226 13.60 -0.01 5.42
C ALA A 226 14.75 -0.70 4.67
N LYS A 227 15.16 -1.91 5.07
CA LYS A 227 16.10 -2.73 4.29
C LYS A 227 15.49 -3.24 2.98
N ARG A 228 14.22 -3.64 2.99
CA ARG A 228 13.50 -4.13 1.80
C ARG A 228 13.28 -3.04 0.75
N TRP A 229 13.13 -1.79 1.18
CA TRP A 229 12.97 -0.63 0.30
C TRP A 229 14.25 0.23 0.25
N HIS A 230 15.40 -0.34 0.61
CA HIS A 230 16.65 0.41 0.73
C HIS A 230 17.21 0.73 -0.64
N VAL A 231 17.36 2.02 -0.93
CA VAL A 231 18.15 2.49 -2.07
C VAL A 231 19.61 2.08 -1.83
N THR A 232 20.13 1.15 -2.63
CA THR A 232 21.53 0.68 -2.51
C THR A 232 22.51 1.85 -2.70
N GLU A 233 23.70 1.74 -2.14
CA GLU A 233 24.72 2.77 -2.36
C GLU A 233 25.13 2.82 -3.84
N ASP A 234 25.20 1.66 -4.48
CA ASP A 234 25.42 1.52 -5.92
C ASP A 234 24.35 2.25 -6.74
N PHE A 235 23.07 2.15 -6.38
CA PHE A 235 22.00 2.92 -7.03
C PHE A 235 22.29 4.42 -6.95
N LYS A 236 22.66 4.94 -5.77
CA LYS A 236 22.92 6.38 -5.62
C LYS A 236 24.12 6.80 -6.46
N GLN A 237 25.21 6.03 -6.41
CA GLN A 237 26.43 6.34 -7.13
C GLN A 237 26.20 6.32 -8.64
N LEU A 238 25.54 5.29 -9.16
CA LEU A 238 25.28 5.15 -10.60
C LEU A 238 24.21 6.14 -11.11
N LEU A 239 23.21 6.49 -10.29
CA LEU A 239 22.28 7.57 -10.62
C LEU A 239 23.01 8.92 -10.74
N LEU A 240 23.84 9.27 -9.75
CA LEU A 240 24.58 10.53 -9.75
C LEU A 240 25.57 10.58 -10.91
N ARG A 241 26.37 9.53 -11.10
CA ARG A 241 27.31 9.40 -12.22
C ARG A 241 26.60 9.51 -13.56
N GLY A 242 25.50 8.78 -13.75
CA GLY A 242 24.74 8.84 -15.00
C GLY A 242 24.14 10.23 -15.27
N LEU A 243 23.71 10.96 -14.23
CA LEU A 243 23.26 12.34 -14.39
C LEU A 243 24.42 13.29 -14.74
N ASP A 244 25.61 13.07 -14.19
CA ASP A 244 26.81 13.85 -14.54
C ASP A 244 27.23 13.60 -15.99
N ILE A 245 27.25 12.33 -16.43
CA ILE A 245 27.46 11.94 -17.84
C ILE A 245 26.41 12.63 -18.73
N LYS A 246 25.12 12.54 -18.37
CA LYS A 246 24.03 13.13 -19.14
C LYS A 246 24.17 14.63 -19.33
N ASN A 247 24.70 15.35 -18.34
CA ASN A 247 24.86 16.81 -18.41
C ASN A 247 26.20 17.24 -19.01
N ASN A 248 27.11 16.32 -19.33
CA ASN A 248 28.41 16.62 -19.91
C ASN A 248 28.34 16.69 -21.45
N PRO A 249 28.64 17.84 -22.09
CA PRO A 249 28.62 17.97 -23.54
C PRO A 249 29.64 17.08 -24.27
N ALA A 250 30.73 16.69 -23.59
CA ALA A 250 31.78 15.84 -24.16
C ALA A 250 31.43 14.34 -24.14
N THR A 251 30.27 13.98 -23.57
CA THR A 251 29.84 12.58 -23.47
C THR A 251 29.63 11.95 -24.84
N ASN A 252 30.17 10.74 -24.98
CA ASN A 252 30.16 9.93 -26.19
C ASN A 252 29.57 8.53 -25.92
N THR A 253 29.45 7.71 -26.97
CA THR A 253 28.84 6.38 -26.89
C THR A 253 29.56 5.45 -25.91
N SER A 254 30.90 5.57 -25.77
CA SER A 254 31.67 4.74 -24.82
C SER A 254 31.25 5.00 -23.37
N ASP A 255 30.95 6.24 -23.01
CA ASP A 255 30.52 6.60 -21.64
C ASP A 255 29.14 5.96 -21.31
N SER A 256 28.26 5.90 -22.31
CA SER A 256 26.93 5.30 -22.18
C SER A 256 27.03 3.78 -22.04
N GLU A 257 27.84 3.13 -22.88
CA GLU A 257 28.05 1.67 -22.81
C GLU A 257 28.71 1.24 -21.49
N GLU A 258 29.67 2.01 -20.99
CA GLU A 258 30.27 1.77 -19.67
C GLU A 258 29.21 1.86 -18.56
N LEU A 259 28.35 2.87 -18.59
CA LEU A 259 27.26 2.99 -17.63
C LEU A 259 26.28 1.81 -17.72
N LYS A 260 25.90 1.36 -18.93
CA LYS A 260 25.02 0.19 -19.11
C LYS A 260 25.64 -1.07 -18.53
N GLN A 261 26.94 -1.29 -18.76
CA GLN A 261 27.65 -2.43 -18.22
C GLN A 261 27.68 -2.42 -16.69
N ASP A 262 27.84 -1.24 -16.09
CA ASP A 262 27.79 -1.07 -14.63
C ASP A 262 26.36 -1.26 -14.08
N LEU A 263 25.34 -0.77 -14.77
CA LEU A 263 23.95 -1.03 -14.37
C LEU A 263 23.64 -2.53 -14.37
N HIS A 264 24.10 -3.26 -15.40
CA HIS A 264 23.95 -4.71 -15.47
C HIS A 264 24.72 -5.44 -14.36
N SER A 265 25.97 -5.07 -14.11
CA SER A 265 26.82 -5.75 -13.11
C SER A 265 26.30 -5.57 -11.67
N HIS A 266 25.56 -4.50 -11.41
CA HIS A 266 24.94 -4.19 -10.13
C HIS A 266 23.44 -4.54 -10.04
N ASP A 267 22.84 -5.16 -11.07
CA ASP A 267 21.41 -5.52 -11.13
C ASP A 267 20.45 -4.31 -10.97
N LEU A 268 20.77 -3.21 -11.66
CA LEU A 268 20.06 -1.93 -11.57
C LEU A 268 19.41 -1.50 -12.90
N GLU A 269 19.42 -2.35 -13.92
CA GLU A 269 18.86 -2.05 -15.25
C GLU A 269 17.37 -1.69 -15.19
N ASP A 270 16.58 -2.46 -14.44
CA ASP A 270 15.15 -2.20 -14.26
C ASP A 270 14.87 -0.81 -13.64
N GLN A 271 15.82 -0.29 -12.87
CA GLN A 271 15.65 0.93 -12.08
C GLN A 271 16.19 2.17 -12.81
N LEU A 272 17.30 2.02 -13.54
CA LEU A 272 18.07 3.13 -14.12
C LEU A 272 18.30 3.05 -15.63
N SER A 273 17.77 2.04 -16.34
CA SER A 273 17.88 1.94 -17.81
C SER A 273 17.39 3.20 -18.55
N TRP A 274 16.40 3.90 -18.00
CA TRP A 274 15.91 5.18 -18.53
C TRP A 274 17.00 6.24 -18.65
N LEU A 275 18.00 6.23 -17.77
CA LEU A 275 19.11 7.18 -17.75
C LEU A 275 20.10 6.89 -18.87
N ALA A 276 20.40 5.62 -19.12
CA ALA A 276 21.24 5.21 -20.25
C ALA A 276 20.58 5.58 -21.59
N SER A 277 19.29 5.25 -21.76
CA SER A 277 18.51 5.66 -22.95
C SER A 277 18.48 7.18 -23.14
N TRP A 278 18.43 7.93 -22.04
CA TRP A 278 18.44 9.40 -22.09
C TRP A 278 19.80 9.97 -22.50
N ILE A 279 20.90 9.35 -22.06
CA ILE A 279 22.26 9.71 -22.47
C ILE A 279 22.44 9.46 -23.96
N ASP A 280 22.03 8.28 -24.45
CA ASP A 280 22.10 7.94 -25.88
C ASP A 280 21.28 8.92 -26.72
N ALA A 281 20.07 9.25 -26.27
CA ALA A 281 19.22 10.23 -26.94
C ALA A 281 19.89 11.62 -27.01
N ALA A 282 20.57 12.04 -25.94
CA ALA A 282 21.29 13.31 -25.91
C ALA A 282 22.52 13.30 -26.84
N ILE A 283 23.25 12.19 -26.93
CA ILE A 283 24.36 12.03 -27.88
C ILE A 283 23.85 12.17 -29.31
N ALA A 284 22.83 11.40 -29.69
CA ALA A 284 22.24 11.45 -31.03
C ALA A 284 21.70 12.84 -31.38
N TYR A 285 21.04 13.49 -30.42
CA TYR A 285 20.51 14.84 -30.58
C TYR A 285 21.62 15.88 -30.83
N ARG A 286 22.76 15.79 -30.12
CA ARG A 286 23.91 16.69 -30.33
C ARG A 286 24.57 16.49 -31.69
N SER A 287 24.53 15.26 -32.22
CA SER A 287 24.96 14.95 -33.59
C SER A 287 23.96 15.34 -34.67
N GLU A 288 22.87 16.04 -34.31
CA GLU A 288 21.76 16.44 -35.19
C GLU A 288 21.02 15.27 -35.84
N ASP A 289 21.23 14.03 -35.36
CA ASP A 289 20.44 12.87 -35.74
C ASP A 289 19.13 12.85 -34.94
N TYR A 290 18.25 13.78 -35.30
CA TYR A 290 16.96 13.93 -34.60
C TYR A 290 16.06 12.71 -34.77
N SER A 291 16.23 11.93 -35.85
CA SER A 291 15.44 10.72 -36.07
C SER A 291 15.81 9.65 -35.05
N ALA A 292 17.10 9.33 -34.92
CA ALA A 292 17.57 8.37 -33.91
C ALA A 292 17.31 8.87 -32.48
N ALA A 293 17.51 10.16 -32.23
CA ALA A 293 17.24 10.76 -30.93
C ALA A 293 15.77 10.62 -30.52
N MET A 294 14.82 10.64 -31.46
CA MET A 294 13.38 10.54 -31.18
C MET A 294 13.03 9.20 -30.53
N ASP A 295 13.46 8.10 -31.13
CA ASP A 295 13.18 6.75 -30.65
C ASP A 295 13.84 6.52 -29.28
N LEU A 296 15.08 7.00 -29.09
CA LEU A 296 15.79 6.91 -27.82
C LEU A 296 15.15 7.78 -26.72
N PHE A 297 14.68 8.99 -27.03
CA PHE A 297 13.94 9.81 -26.07
C PHE A 297 12.59 9.20 -25.70
N GLU A 298 11.90 8.55 -26.65
CA GLU A 298 10.65 7.82 -26.36
C GLU A 298 10.93 6.65 -25.41
N GLN A 299 11.95 5.84 -25.69
CA GLN A 299 12.37 4.75 -24.83
C GLN A 299 12.72 5.24 -23.42
N ALA A 300 13.55 6.29 -23.32
CA ALA A 300 13.88 6.91 -22.04
C ALA A 300 12.63 7.42 -21.32
N PHE A 301 11.73 8.11 -22.01
CA PHE A 301 10.48 8.62 -21.43
C PHE A 301 9.60 7.49 -20.87
N GLU A 302 9.40 6.42 -21.63
CA GLU A 302 8.58 5.27 -21.21
C GLU A 302 9.20 4.54 -20.01
N GLN A 303 10.51 4.29 -20.04
CA GLN A 303 11.22 3.65 -18.92
C GLN A 303 11.24 4.52 -17.65
N ALA A 304 11.28 5.85 -17.79
CA ALA A 304 11.38 6.76 -16.66
C ALA A 304 10.06 7.10 -16.00
N LYS A 305 8.91 6.67 -16.55
CA LYS A 305 7.58 7.00 -15.99
C LYS A 305 7.53 6.64 -14.50
N TYR A 306 7.24 7.64 -13.68
CA TYR A 306 7.16 7.53 -12.21
C TYR A 306 8.49 7.21 -11.49
N ARG A 307 9.64 7.21 -12.20
CA ARG A 307 10.95 6.80 -11.66
C ARG A 307 12.03 7.90 -11.73
N ALA A 308 11.93 8.86 -12.67
CA ALA A 308 12.98 9.87 -12.88
C ALA A 308 13.03 10.99 -11.80
N GLY A 309 12.05 11.05 -10.90
CA GLY A 309 11.96 12.08 -9.86
C GLY A 309 12.05 13.50 -10.43
N ARG A 310 13.00 14.32 -9.94
CA ARG A 310 13.19 15.71 -10.42
C ARG A 310 13.65 15.80 -11.87
N ALA A 311 14.25 14.74 -12.42
CA ALA A 311 14.70 14.71 -13.81
C ALA A 311 13.53 14.64 -14.81
N GLN A 312 12.33 14.23 -14.35
CA GLN A 312 11.15 14.05 -15.18
C GLN A 312 10.82 15.32 -15.98
N TYR A 313 10.92 16.50 -15.36
CA TYR A 313 10.68 17.76 -16.06
C TYR A 313 11.59 17.93 -17.29
N LYS A 314 12.90 17.68 -17.13
CA LYS A 314 13.86 17.84 -18.24
C LYS A 314 13.61 16.79 -19.31
N LEU A 315 13.55 15.52 -18.92
CA LEU A 315 13.37 14.39 -19.84
C LEU A 315 12.09 14.52 -20.67
N VAL A 316 10.95 14.82 -20.03
CA VAL A 316 9.66 14.99 -20.72
C VAL A 316 9.72 16.13 -21.73
N ASN A 317 10.30 17.27 -21.36
CA ASN A 317 10.42 18.39 -22.29
C ASN A 317 11.33 18.07 -23.47
N GLN A 318 12.39 17.27 -23.28
CA GLN A 318 13.27 16.83 -24.37
C GLN A 318 12.57 15.81 -25.29
N TYR A 319 11.80 14.89 -24.73
CA TYR A 319 10.98 13.97 -25.52
C TYR A 319 9.94 14.72 -26.37
N LEU A 320 9.26 15.71 -25.79
CA LEU A 320 8.30 16.55 -26.52
C LEU A 320 8.97 17.37 -27.62
N GLU A 321 10.18 17.87 -27.36
CA GLU A 321 10.98 18.56 -28.36
C GLU A 321 11.41 17.65 -29.52
N ALA A 322 11.86 16.44 -29.20
CA ALA A 322 12.19 15.42 -30.21
C ALA A 322 10.95 15.04 -31.05
N CYS A 323 9.77 14.92 -30.43
CA CYS A 323 8.52 14.73 -31.15
C CYS A 323 8.24 15.89 -32.12
N ALA A 324 8.43 17.13 -31.68
CA ALA A 324 8.17 18.31 -32.50
C ALA A 324 9.14 18.41 -33.70
N LYS A 325 10.43 18.17 -33.49
CA LYS A 325 11.46 18.16 -34.55
C LYS A 325 11.24 17.08 -35.61
N ASN A 326 10.65 15.95 -35.21
CA ASN A 326 10.33 14.83 -36.12
C ASN A 326 8.88 14.85 -36.63
N ASN A 327 8.17 15.97 -36.46
CA ASN A 327 6.77 16.13 -36.87
C ASN A 327 5.79 15.07 -36.30
N GLN A 328 6.08 14.52 -35.11
CA GLN A 328 5.29 13.47 -34.46
C GLN A 328 4.17 14.05 -33.57
N LYS A 329 3.21 14.76 -34.19
CA LYS A 329 2.13 15.49 -33.48
C LYS A 329 1.29 14.59 -32.55
N ARG A 330 1.03 13.34 -32.95
CA ARG A 330 0.26 12.38 -32.13
C ARG A 330 0.99 11.99 -30.85
N ARG A 331 2.29 11.70 -30.94
CA ARG A 331 3.13 11.34 -29.78
C ARG A 331 3.31 12.53 -28.84
N PHE A 332 3.52 13.71 -29.42
CA PHE A 332 3.57 14.98 -28.69
C PHE A 332 2.31 15.22 -27.83
N LYS A 333 1.10 15.14 -28.43
CA LYS A 333 -0.16 15.34 -27.67
C LYS A 333 -0.28 14.37 -26.49
N LYS A 334 0.04 13.08 -26.69
CA LYS A 334 0.04 12.08 -25.61
C LYS A 334 1.03 12.42 -24.49
N GLY A 335 2.24 12.85 -24.84
CA GLY A 335 3.25 13.26 -23.87
C GLY A 335 2.80 14.47 -23.04
N VAL A 336 2.12 15.44 -23.68
CA VAL A 336 1.56 16.62 -23.00
C VAL A 336 0.46 16.24 -22.01
N GLU A 337 -0.47 15.38 -22.42
CA GLU A 337 -1.54 14.90 -21.53
C GLU A 337 -0.98 14.18 -20.30
N TRP A 338 0.00 13.30 -20.52
CA TRP A 338 0.67 12.58 -19.43
C TRP A 338 1.42 13.54 -18.49
N ALA A 339 2.15 14.52 -19.04
CA ALA A 339 2.84 15.53 -18.23
C ALA A 339 1.87 16.34 -17.38
N ARG A 340 0.71 16.73 -17.93
CA ARG A 340 -0.34 17.44 -17.19
C ARG A 340 -0.95 16.59 -16.08
N TYR A 341 -1.22 15.32 -16.34
CA TYR A 341 -1.71 14.39 -15.32
C TYR A 341 -0.78 14.36 -14.09
N LEU A 342 0.53 14.45 -14.31
CA LEU A 342 1.54 14.50 -13.25
C LEU A 342 1.89 15.90 -12.73
N GLY A 343 1.23 16.96 -13.21
CA GLY A 343 1.55 18.34 -12.83
C GLY A 343 2.92 18.82 -13.30
N ILE A 344 3.48 18.23 -14.35
CA ILE A 344 4.78 18.62 -14.93
C ILE A 344 4.54 19.75 -15.93
N SER A 345 5.17 20.91 -15.67
CA SER A 345 5.12 22.05 -16.57
C SER A 345 5.81 21.75 -17.91
N ILE A 346 5.17 22.16 -19.00
CA ILE A 346 5.71 22.05 -20.36
C ILE A 346 6.23 23.41 -20.81
N ARG A 347 7.43 23.45 -21.40
CA ARG A 347 8.02 24.68 -21.95
C ARG A 347 7.06 25.29 -22.98
N TRP A 348 6.96 26.62 -23.00
CA TRP A 348 6.07 27.40 -23.87
C TRP A 348 4.56 27.25 -23.60
N LEU A 349 4.09 26.15 -22.99
CA LEU A 349 2.70 26.00 -22.53
C LEU A 349 2.50 26.62 -21.14
N ARG A 350 3.40 26.31 -20.19
CA ARG A 350 3.33 26.73 -18.78
C ARG A 350 1.96 26.40 -18.18
N ASP A 351 1.25 27.42 -17.70
CA ASP A 351 -0.05 27.30 -17.02
C ASP A 351 -1.24 27.43 -17.98
N LYS A 352 -0.99 27.60 -19.28
CA LYS A 352 -2.05 27.70 -20.28
C LYS A 352 -2.74 26.36 -20.48
N GLU A 353 -4.04 26.39 -20.75
CA GLU A 353 -4.78 25.19 -21.15
C GLU A 353 -4.27 24.65 -22.50
N PRO A 354 -4.13 23.33 -22.67
CA PRO A 354 -3.70 22.69 -23.91
C PRO A 354 -4.84 22.65 -24.93
N THR A 355 -5.36 23.82 -25.29
CA THR A 355 -6.21 23.98 -26.46
C THR A 355 -5.42 23.62 -27.73
N GLU A 356 -6.11 23.29 -28.82
CA GLU A 356 -5.43 22.95 -30.07
C GLU A 356 -4.51 24.08 -30.57
N GLU A 357 -4.95 25.33 -30.47
CA GLU A 357 -4.15 26.51 -30.80
C GLU A 357 -2.87 26.62 -29.95
N ASN A 358 -2.98 26.45 -28.62
CA ASN A 358 -1.82 26.51 -27.73
C ASN A 358 -0.86 25.36 -27.99
N LEU A 359 -1.36 24.15 -28.24
CA LEU A 359 -0.54 22.99 -28.54
C LEU A 359 0.19 23.16 -29.88
N ASP A 360 -0.46 23.74 -30.89
CA ASP A 360 0.15 24.01 -32.19
C ASP A 360 1.24 25.08 -32.09
N PHE A 361 1.02 26.11 -31.28
CA PHE A 361 2.06 27.09 -30.95
C PHE A 361 3.27 26.44 -30.28
N VAL A 362 3.05 25.62 -29.25
CA VAL A 362 4.15 24.95 -28.51
C VAL A 362 4.90 23.97 -29.40
N PHE A 363 4.17 23.19 -30.21
CA PHE A 363 4.75 22.25 -31.18
C PHE A 363 5.62 22.98 -32.20
N MET A 364 5.12 24.09 -32.76
CA MET A 364 5.89 24.93 -33.66
C MET A 364 7.16 25.48 -32.98
N MET A 365 7.04 26.03 -31.76
CA MET A 365 8.18 26.60 -31.05
C MET A 365 9.26 25.54 -30.77
N LEU A 366 8.87 24.36 -30.29
CA LEU A 366 9.81 23.27 -29.99
C LEU A 366 10.44 22.66 -31.25
N SER A 367 9.75 22.67 -32.40
CA SER A 367 10.33 22.19 -33.66
C SER A 367 11.53 23.05 -34.11
N ARG A 368 11.53 24.35 -33.76
CA ARG A 368 12.55 25.33 -34.16
C ARG A 368 13.58 25.63 -33.08
N ALA A 369 13.24 25.48 -31.82
CA ALA A 369 14.16 25.74 -30.73
C ALA A 369 15.32 24.74 -30.75
N THR A 370 16.53 25.20 -30.43
CA THR A 370 17.70 24.36 -30.19
C THR A 370 18.28 24.79 -28.86
N TYR A 371 18.47 23.86 -27.93
CA TYR A 371 19.01 24.14 -26.61
C TYR A 371 20.39 23.47 -26.47
N PRO A 372 21.49 24.23 -26.56
CA PRO A 372 22.86 23.68 -26.58
C PRO A 372 23.31 23.04 -25.25
N GLN A 373 22.64 23.37 -24.15
CA GLN A 373 22.94 22.86 -22.80
C GLN A 373 21.93 21.79 -22.34
N LEU A 374 21.43 21.01 -23.30
CA LEU A 374 20.60 19.85 -23.00
C LEU A 374 21.41 18.59 -22.80
#